data_AF-A0A3M1G8W4-F1
#
_entry.id   AF-A0A3M1G8W4-F1
#
_cell.length_a   1.000
_cell.length_b   1.000
_cell.length_c   1.000
_cell.angle_alpha   90.00
_cell.angle_beta   90.00
_cell.angle_gamma   90.00
#
_symmetry.space_group_name_H-M   'P 1'
#
loop_
_entity.id
_entity.type
_entity.pdbx_description
1 polymer ?
#
loop_
_entity_poly.entity_id
_entity_poly.type
_entity_poly.pdbx_seq_one_letter_code
_entity_poly.pdbx_strand_id
1 'polypeptide(L)'
;DRNLIIGKGLFVTPSDSLAVLAANAHLAPGYGDGLAGIARSMPTSRAADRVAEAMGIRAYETPTGWKFFGNLLDAGLITLCGEESAGTGSNHVREKDGLWAVLLWLNILAVRGEPVRDIVTAHWRQFGRDFYTRHDYEEVDAAAAGQLIDDLRARIPALADQHIGGQHIAAADDFAYHDPVDGSDSRHQGIRIMLADGARIVYRLSGTGTAGATLRVYLERFEPDAARHGEDTQSALRALAELSRVLPDITRRLGRDAPSVIT
;
A
#
# COMPACT_ATOMS: atom_id res chain seq x y z
N ASP A 1 -10.29 -13.67 -7.93
CA ASP A 1 -9.25 -12.65 -8.19
C ASP A 1 -8.52 -12.22 -6.89
N ARG A 2 -9.16 -12.23 -5.71
CA ARG A 2 -8.55 -11.77 -4.44
C ARG A 2 -8.31 -12.87 -3.40
N ASN A 3 -7.44 -12.61 -2.42
CA ASN A 3 -7.08 -13.54 -1.34
C ASN A 3 -6.75 -12.83 -0.02
N LEU A 4 -7.04 -13.49 1.11
CA LEU A 4 -6.53 -13.12 2.43
C LEU A 4 -5.71 -14.27 2.99
N ILE A 5 -4.55 -13.97 3.58
CA ILE A 5 -3.64 -14.96 4.16
C ILE A 5 -3.66 -14.80 5.68
N ILE A 6 -4.06 -15.87 6.37
CA ILE A 6 -4.21 -15.89 7.82
C ILE A 6 -3.39 -17.06 8.37
N GLY A 7 -2.35 -16.75 9.11
CA GLY A 7 -1.61 -17.70 9.94
C GLY A 7 -2.26 -17.86 11.32
N LYS A 8 -1.78 -18.83 12.11
CA LYS A 8 -2.27 -19.03 13.48
C LYS A 8 -2.08 -17.76 14.33
N GLY A 9 -3.19 -17.09 14.63
CA GLY A 9 -3.22 -15.83 15.37
C GLY A 9 -2.44 -14.69 14.70
N LEU A 10 -2.33 -14.69 13.38
CA LEU A 10 -1.67 -13.62 12.62
C LEU A 10 -2.41 -13.39 11.30
N PHE A 11 -3.00 -12.20 11.15
CA PHE A 11 -3.44 -11.71 9.85
C PHE A 11 -2.22 -11.16 9.10
N VAL A 12 -1.94 -11.67 7.91
CA VAL A 12 -0.89 -11.13 7.05
C VAL A 12 -1.53 -10.07 6.17
N THR A 13 -1.11 -8.81 6.32
CA THR A 13 -1.66 -7.72 5.51
C THR A 13 -1.41 -8.00 4.03
N PRO A 14 -2.28 -7.59 3.09
CA PRO A 14 -2.03 -7.78 1.66
C PRO A 14 -0.68 -7.20 1.19
N SER A 15 -0.28 -6.06 1.75
CA SER A 15 1.02 -5.42 1.47
C SER A 15 2.20 -6.27 1.95
N ASP A 16 2.16 -6.76 3.20
CA ASP A 16 3.18 -7.70 3.71
C ASP A 16 3.19 -9.01 2.93
N SER A 17 2.00 -9.52 2.55
CA SER A 17 1.88 -10.73 1.75
C SER A 17 2.61 -10.57 0.42
N LEU A 18 2.42 -9.46 -0.30
CA LEU A 18 3.14 -9.18 -1.54
C LEU A 18 4.66 -9.18 -1.31
N ALA A 19 5.14 -8.53 -0.24
CA ALA A 19 6.56 -8.45 0.09
C ALA A 19 7.16 -9.83 0.43
N VAL A 20 6.46 -10.63 1.25
CA VAL A 20 6.90 -12.00 1.59
C VAL A 20 6.93 -12.90 0.36
N LEU A 21 5.90 -12.81 -0.50
CA LEU A 21 5.87 -13.54 -1.76
C LEU A 21 7.05 -13.14 -2.65
N ALA A 22 7.36 -11.84 -2.78
CA ALA A 22 8.51 -11.37 -3.56
C ALA A 22 9.84 -11.94 -3.04
N ALA A 23 10.06 -11.88 -1.72
CA ALA A 23 11.30 -12.33 -1.09
C ALA A 23 11.53 -13.84 -1.21
N ASN A 24 10.46 -14.64 -1.38
CA ASN A 24 10.51 -16.10 -1.34
C ASN A 24 10.02 -16.75 -2.64
N ALA A 25 9.74 -15.99 -3.70
CA ALA A 25 9.14 -16.52 -4.94
C ALA A 25 9.97 -17.66 -5.54
N HIS A 26 11.30 -17.54 -5.50
CA HIS A 26 12.26 -18.53 -5.97
C HIS A 26 12.13 -19.93 -5.35
N LEU A 27 11.41 -20.07 -4.23
CA LEU A 27 11.12 -21.36 -3.61
C LEU A 27 10.02 -22.15 -4.36
N ALA A 28 9.27 -21.51 -5.26
CA ALA A 28 8.33 -22.19 -6.14
C ALA A 28 8.98 -22.47 -7.50
N PRO A 29 8.83 -23.69 -8.07
CA PRO A 29 9.48 -24.05 -9.34
C PRO A 29 9.22 -23.09 -10.50
N GLY A 30 8.02 -22.49 -10.57
CA GLY A 30 7.65 -21.52 -11.61
C GLY A 30 8.39 -20.19 -11.57
N TYR A 31 9.13 -19.90 -10.49
CA TYR A 31 9.92 -18.68 -10.29
C TYR A 31 11.36 -18.97 -9.89
N GLY A 32 11.87 -20.18 -10.16
CA GLY A 32 13.23 -20.59 -9.80
C GLY A 32 14.32 -19.70 -10.42
N ASP A 33 14.04 -19.11 -11.58
CA ASP A 33 14.94 -18.16 -12.27
C ASP A 33 14.92 -16.74 -11.67
N GLY A 34 14.10 -16.51 -10.63
CA GLY A 34 13.92 -15.21 -9.99
C GLY A 34 12.82 -14.35 -10.63
N LEU A 35 12.77 -13.08 -10.22
CA LEU A 35 11.76 -12.11 -10.66
C LEU A 35 12.44 -11.04 -11.53
N ALA A 36 11.84 -10.69 -12.68
CA ALA A 36 12.32 -9.60 -13.52
C ALA A 36 12.17 -8.21 -12.85
N GLY A 37 11.15 -8.09 -11.99
CA GLY A 37 10.78 -6.90 -11.25
C GLY A 37 9.45 -7.12 -10.54
N ILE A 38 9.05 -6.15 -9.72
CA ILE A 38 7.77 -6.15 -9.04
C ILE A 38 7.00 -4.86 -9.27
N ALA A 39 5.68 -4.87 -9.08
CA ALA A 39 4.89 -3.65 -9.03
C ALA A 39 3.85 -3.68 -7.90
N ARG A 40 3.51 -2.49 -7.39
CA ARG A 40 2.39 -2.30 -6.47
C ARG A 40 1.57 -1.08 -6.86
N SER A 41 0.33 -1.02 -6.40
CA SER A 41 -0.44 0.23 -6.47
C SER A 41 0.15 1.23 -5.49
N MET A 42 0.06 2.53 -5.81
CA MET A 42 0.57 3.61 -4.97
C MET A 42 0.05 3.57 -3.53
N PRO A 43 -1.23 3.26 -3.27
CA PRO A 43 -1.73 3.15 -1.91
C PRO A 43 -1.19 1.93 -1.12
N THR A 44 -0.71 0.89 -1.81
CA THR A 44 -0.12 -0.29 -1.17
C THR A 44 1.15 0.08 -0.43
N SER A 45 1.36 -0.49 0.77
CA SER A 45 2.54 -0.21 1.59
C SER A 45 3.85 -0.52 0.83
N ARG A 46 4.92 0.20 1.19
CA ARG A 46 6.23 0.07 0.55
C ARG A 46 7.03 -1.14 1.01
N ALA A 47 6.44 -2.07 1.76
CA ALA A 47 7.10 -3.30 2.21
C ALA A 47 7.75 -4.07 1.05
N ALA A 48 7.06 -4.16 -0.10
CA ALA A 48 7.59 -4.85 -1.27
C ALA A 48 8.76 -4.09 -1.93
N ASP A 49 8.79 -2.75 -1.82
CA ASP A 49 9.88 -1.93 -2.37
C ASP A 49 11.20 -2.25 -1.68
N ARG A 50 11.17 -2.46 -0.36
CA ARG A 50 12.35 -2.84 0.45
C ARG A 50 12.94 -4.17 0.02
N VAL A 51 12.06 -5.11 -0.30
CA VAL A 51 12.45 -6.42 -0.82
C VAL A 51 13.09 -6.27 -2.21
N ALA A 52 12.48 -5.48 -3.09
CA ALA A 52 13.02 -5.24 -4.42
C ALA A 52 14.40 -4.56 -4.38
N GLU A 53 14.57 -3.56 -3.50
CA GLU A 53 15.85 -2.89 -3.26
C GLU A 53 16.92 -3.89 -2.79
N ALA A 54 16.60 -4.71 -1.78
CA ALA A 54 17.51 -5.73 -1.26
C ALA A 54 17.86 -6.82 -2.29
N MET A 55 16.95 -7.13 -3.20
CA MET A 55 17.16 -8.10 -4.29
C MET A 55 17.83 -7.49 -5.52
N GLY A 56 18.00 -6.17 -5.60
CA GLY A 56 18.54 -5.48 -6.77
C GLY A 56 17.64 -5.56 -8.01
N ILE A 57 16.32 -5.72 -7.83
CA ILE A 57 15.33 -5.77 -8.92
C ILE A 57 14.49 -4.48 -8.96
N ARG A 58 13.88 -4.20 -10.10
CA ARG A 58 13.05 -3.00 -10.26
C ARG A 58 11.73 -3.13 -9.49
N ALA A 59 11.32 -2.04 -8.85
CA ALA A 59 9.98 -1.87 -8.28
C ALA A 59 9.25 -0.73 -8.99
N TYR A 60 7.99 -0.94 -9.34
CA TYR A 60 7.13 0.07 -9.97
C TYR A 60 5.96 0.44 -9.04
N GLU A 61 5.82 1.74 -8.80
CA GLU A 61 4.66 2.31 -8.14
C GLU A 61 3.66 2.79 -9.21
N THR A 62 2.50 2.15 -9.28
CA THR A 62 1.47 2.42 -10.31
C THR A 62 0.20 2.99 -9.69
N PRO A 63 -0.71 3.64 -10.44
CA PRO A 63 -2.02 3.98 -9.93
C PRO A 63 -2.84 2.72 -9.62
N THR A 64 -3.91 2.87 -8.83
CA THR A 64 -4.84 1.75 -8.59
C THR A 64 -5.50 1.29 -9.89
N GLY A 65 -5.49 -0.02 -10.13
CA GLY A 65 -6.11 -0.64 -11.30
C GLY A 65 -5.15 -1.57 -12.05
N TRP A 66 -5.59 -2.81 -12.26
CA TRP A 66 -4.75 -3.89 -12.82
C TRP A 66 -4.21 -3.63 -14.24
N LYS A 67 -4.85 -2.71 -15.00
CA LYS A 67 -4.41 -2.33 -16.35
C LYS A 67 -2.95 -1.86 -16.42
N PHE A 68 -2.48 -1.13 -15.40
CA PHE A 68 -1.11 -0.63 -15.35
C PHE A 68 -0.11 -1.76 -15.16
N PHE A 69 -0.45 -2.77 -14.35
CA PHE A 69 0.35 -3.99 -14.25
C PHE A 69 0.32 -4.78 -15.55
N GLY A 70 -0.84 -4.86 -16.22
CA GLY A 70 -0.97 -5.53 -17.52
C GLY A 70 0.10 -5.08 -18.52
N ASN A 71 0.25 -3.77 -18.69
CA ASN A 71 1.29 -3.15 -19.52
C ASN A 71 2.71 -3.61 -19.12
N LEU A 72 3.04 -3.51 -17.83
CA LEU A 72 4.36 -3.89 -17.31
C LEU A 72 4.64 -5.40 -17.46
N LEU A 73 3.61 -6.24 -17.31
CA LEU A 73 3.70 -7.71 -17.48
C LEU A 73 3.89 -8.07 -18.96
N ASP A 74 3.19 -7.40 -19.88
CA ASP A 74 3.33 -7.60 -21.32
C ASP A 74 4.72 -7.18 -21.83
N ALA A 75 5.29 -6.12 -21.26
CA ALA A 75 6.65 -5.68 -21.56
C ALA A 75 7.75 -6.51 -20.85
N GLY A 76 7.39 -7.51 -20.04
CA GLY A 76 8.34 -8.33 -19.28
C GLY A 76 9.13 -7.54 -18.22
N LEU A 77 8.64 -6.37 -17.82
CA LEU A 77 9.33 -5.48 -16.87
C LEU A 77 9.16 -5.94 -15.43
N ILE A 78 8.09 -6.69 -15.15
CA ILE A 78 7.79 -7.26 -13.84
C ILE A 78 7.33 -8.71 -13.98
N THR A 79 7.49 -9.46 -12.90
CA THR A 79 6.97 -10.83 -12.76
C THR A 79 5.84 -10.90 -11.75
N LEU A 80 5.90 -10.11 -10.67
CA LEU A 80 4.99 -10.17 -9.52
C LEU A 80 4.36 -8.80 -9.26
N CYS A 81 3.07 -8.74 -8.96
CA CYS A 81 2.40 -7.50 -8.59
C CYS A 81 1.25 -7.69 -7.60
N GLY A 82 0.87 -6.62 -6.92
CA GLY A 82 -0.25 -6.65 -5.99
C GLY A 82 -0.81 -5.29 -5.59
N GLU A 83 -2.00 -5.32 -5.02
CA GLU A 83 -2.72 -4.17 -4.48
C GLU A 83 -3.16 -4.46 -3.03
N GLU A 84 -3.21 -3.41 -2.22
CA GLU A 84 -3.62 -3.43 -0.83
C GLU A 84 -5.05 -3.98 -0.64
N SER A 85 -5.85 -3.94 -1.70
CA SER A 85 -7.21 -4.46 -1.74
C SER A 85 -7.27 -5.99 -1.84
N ALA A 86 -6.31 -6.70 -1.24
CA ALA A 86 -6.24 -8.17 -1.23
C ALA A 86 -6.08 -8.80 -2.63
N GLY A 87 -5.47 -8.10 -3.58
CA GLY A 87 -5.24 -8.60 -4.94
C GLY A 87 -3.76 -8.86 -5.17
N THR A 88 -3.40 -10.08 -5.55
CA THR A 88 -2.01 -10.43 -5.90
C THR A 88 -2.02 -11.27 -7.18
N GLY A 89 -0.97 -11.17 -7.98
CA GLY A 89 -0.84 -11.95 -9.21
C GLY A 89 0.57 -11.85 -9.81
N SER A 90 0.77 -12.56 -10.90
CA SER A 90 2.06 -12.59 -11.61
C SER A 90 1.85 -12.67 -13.11
N ASN A 91 2.93 -12.76 -13.88
CA ASN A 91 2.90 -12.80 -15.35
C ASN A 91 2.24 -14.04 -15.98
N HIS A 92 1.82 -15.02 -15.19
CA HIS A 92 1.11 -16.22 -15.67
C HIS A 92 -0.25 -15.91 -16.32
N VAL A 93 -0.93 -14.84 -15.90
CA VAL A 93 -2.19 -14.34 -16.47
C VAL A 93 -2.20 -12.80 -16.47
N ARG A 94 -3.25 -12.17 -17.01
CA ARG A 94 -3.46 -10.71 -17.02
C ARG A 94 -4.58 -10.25 -16.09
N GLU A 95 -4.72 -10.96 -14.98
CA GLU A 95 -5.69 -10.70 -13.93
C GLU A 95 -5.08 -11.01 -12.56
N LYS A 96 -5.75 -10.57 -11.49
CA LYS A 96 -5.39 -11.00 -10.14
C LYS A 96 -5.80 -12.47 -9.97
N ASP A 97 -4.99 -13.23 -9.25
CA ASP A 97 -5.29 -14.63 -8.96
C ASP A 97 -5.03 -14.95 -7.49
N GLY A 98 -6.13 -15.03 -6.74
CA GLY A 98 -6.11 -15.35 -5.33
C GLY A 98 -5.74 -16.80 -5.04
N LEU A 99 -6.11 -17.75 -5.89
CA LEU A 99 -5.75 -19.16 -5.70
C LEU A 99 -4.26 -19.36 -5.99
N TRP A 100 -3.75 -18.70 -7.03
CA TRP A 100 -2.31 -18.64 -7.31
C TRP A 100 -1.52 -18.11 -6.10
N ALA A 101 -1.96 -17.02 -5.48
CA ALA A 101 -1.28 -16.46 -4.32
C ALA A 101 -1.28 -17.42 -3.12
N VAL A 102 -2.38 -18.14 -2.89
CA VAL A 102 -2.46 -19.20 -1.88
C VAL A 102 -1.49 -20.34 -2.19
N LEU A 103 -1.44 -20.82 -3.43
CA LEU A 103 -0.52 -21.89 -3.83
C LEU A 103 0.95 -21.47 -3.72
N LEU A 104 1.28 -20.21 -4.02
CA LEU A 104 2.63 -19.70 -3.83
C LEU A 104 3.02 -19.65 -2.35
N TRP A 105 2.12 -19.20 -1.48
CA TRP A 105 2.31 -19.30 -0.02
C TRP A 105 2.51 -20.74 0.45
N LEU A 106 1.72 -21.70 -0.08
CA LEU A 106 1.88 -23.12 0.27
C LEU A 106 3.22 -23.69 -0.19
N ASN A 107 3.75 -23.30 -1.36
CA ASN A 107 5.11 -23.66 -1.78
C ASN A 107 6.16 -23.13 -0.80
N ILE A 108 6.06 -21.86 -0.42
CA ILE A 108 6.98 -21.22 0.55
C ILE A 108 6.93 -21.98 1.88
N LEU A 109 5.74 -22.28 2.39
CA LEU A 109 5.55 -23.03 3.64
C LEU A 109 6.14 -24.44 3.56
N ALA A 110 5.91 -25.14 2.44
CA ALA A 110 6.40 -26.50 2.23
C ALA A 110 7.92 -26.56 2.19
N VAL A 111 8.58 -25.59 1.56
CA VAL A 111 10.05 -25.54 1.46
C VAL A 111 10.69 -25.04 2.76
N ARG A 112 10.11 -24.02 3.41
CA ARG A 112 10.67 -23.46 4.65
C ARG A 112 10.43 -24.33 5.88
N GLY A 113 9.33 -25.10 5.92
CA GLY A 113 8.98 -25.91 7.09
C GLY A 113 8.65 -25.07 8.34
N GLU A 114 8.36 -23.78 8.17
CA GLU A 114 8.12 -22.81 9.24
C GLU A 114 6.65 -22.38 9.27
N PRO A 115 6.10 -22.03 10.44
CA PRO A 115 4.75 -21.44 10.49
C PRO A 115 4.76 -20.02 9.92
N VAL A 116 3.62 -19.59 9.37
CA VAL A 116 3.43 -18.25 8.76
C VAL A 116 3.96 -17.12 9.64
N ARG A 117 3.74 -17.18 10.97
CA ARG A 117 4.20 -16.18 11.92
C ARG A 117 5.73 -16.04 11.93
N ASP A 118 6.44 -17.14 11.85
CA ASP A 118 7.91 -17.14 11.92
C ASP A 118 8.49 -16.59 10.61
N ILE A 119 7.89 -16.95 9.48
CA ILE A 119 8.24 -16.39 8.15
C ILE A 119 8.04 -14.88 8.13
N VAL A 120 6.88 -14.39 8.57
CA VAL A 120 6.56 -12.95 8.56
C VAL A 120 7.44 -12.18 9.55
N THR A 121 7.67 -12.70 10.75
CA THR A 121 8.54 -12.03 11.73
C THR A 121 10.02 -12.08 11.31
N ALA A 122 10.47 -13.14 10.64
CA ALA A 122 11.78 -13.18 10.01
C ALA A 122 11.90 -12.16 8.87
N HIS A 123 10.84 -12.03 8.06
CA HIS A 123 10.76 -11.02 7.01
C HIS A 123 10.89 -9.60 7.57
N TRP A 124 10.13 -9.26 8.62
CA TRP A 124 10.25 -7.96 9.28
C TRP A 124 11.63 -7.75 9.88
N ARG A 125 12.24 -8.75 10.51
CA ARG A 125 13.62 -8.63 11.01
C ARG A 125 14.64 -8.33 9.91
N GLN A 126 14.43 -8.87 8.71
CA GLN A 126 15.36 -8.71 7.60
C GLN A 126 15.16 -7.38 6.85
N PHE A 127 13.92 -6.96 6.60
CA PHE A 127 13.59 -5.81 5.74
C PHE A 127 13.03 -4.61 6.52
N GLY A 128 12.81 -4.76 7.84
CA GLY A 128 12.01 -3.85 8.66
C GLY A 128 10.51 -4.09 8.51
N ARG A 129 9.69 -3.40 9.30
CA ARG A 129 8.22 -3.52 9.28
C ARG A 129 7.59 -2.22 8.82
N ASP A 130 6.74 -2.28 7.79
CA ASP A 130 5.85 -1.18 7.43
C ASP A 130 4.50 -1.38 8.10
N PHE A 131 4.30 -0.71 9.25
CA PHE A 131 2.97 -0.62 9.84
C PHE A 131 2.03 0.05 8.85
N TYR A 132 0.90 -0.58 8.59
CA TYR A 132 -0.04 -0.14 7.57
C TYR A 132 -1.48 -0.29 8.04
N THR A 133 -2.30 0.73 7.81
CA THR A 133 -3.76 0.63 7.94
C THR A 133 -4.46 1.55 6.95
N ARG A 134 -5.67 1.17 6.54
CA ARG A 134 -6.56 1.99 5.70
C ARG A 134 -7.81 2.37 6.47
N HIS A 135 -8.11 3.66 6.47
CA HIS A 135 -9.32 4.25 7.03
C HIS A 135 -10.24 4.66 5.88
N ASP A 136 -11.39 4.02 5.77
CA ASP A 136 -12.42 4.37 4.78
C ASP A 136 -13.53 5.17 5.45
N TYR A 137 -13.82 6.35 4.92
CA TYR A 137 -14.97 7.19 5.28
C TYR A 137 -16.01 7.03 4.20
N GLU A 138 -16.92 6.08 4.42
CA GLU A 138 -17.93 5.67 3.46
C GLU A 138 -19.16 6.58 3.51
N GLU A 139 -19.88 6.65 2.38
CA GLU A 139 -21.15 7.38 2.25
C GLU A 139 -21.04 8.83 2.77
N VAL A 140 -19.95 9.52 2.43
CA VAL A 140 -19.80 10.96 2.68
C VAL A 140 -20.40 11.76 1.52
N ASP A 141 -20.80 13.00 1.79
CA ASP A 141 -21.29 13.89 0.74
C ASP A 141 -20.21 14.09 -0.33
N ALA A 142 -20.57 13.81 -1.58
CA ALA A 142 -19.61 13.78 -2.68
C ALA A 142 -19.04 15.17 -3.01
N ALA A 143 -19.85 16.23 -2.88
CA ALA A 143 -19.41 17.60 -3.14
C ALA A 143 -18.45 18.07 -2.03
N ALA A 144 -18.78 17.84 -0.77
CA ALA A 144 -17.92 18.16 0.37
C ALA A 144 -16.60 17.38 0.33
N ALA A 145 -16.64 16.09 -0.03
CA ALA A 145 -15.44 15.27 -0.16
C ALA A 145 -14.57 15.69 -1.35
N GLY A 146 -15.17 16.06 -2.47
CA GLY A 146 -14.47 16.67 -3.60
C GLY A 146 -13.77 17.98 -3.20
N GLN A 147 -14.50 18.90 -2.57
CA GLN A 147 -13.95 20.17 -2.10
C GLN A 147 -12.83 19.98 -1.06
N LEU A 148 -12.95 18.99 -0.16
CA LEU A 148 -11.90 18.65 0.79
C LEU A 148 -10.59 18.27 0.08
N ILE A 149 -10.68 17.41 -0.95
CA ILE A 149 -9.52 16.99 -1.73
C ILE A 149 -8.95 18.15 -2.55
N ASP A 150 -9.80 18.97 -3.16
CA ASP A 150 -9.36 20.13 -3.95
C ASP A 150 -8.65 21.18 -3.08
N ASP A 151 -9.18 21.46 -1.89
CA ASP A 151 -8.54 22.36 -0.92
C ASP A 151 -7.22 21.79 -0.42
N LEU A 152 -7.17 20.47 -0.15
CA LEU A 152 -5.92 19.82 0.24
C LEU A 152 -4.88 19.89 -0.89
N ARG A 153 -5.31 19.68 -2.14
CA ARG A 153 -4.44 19.79 -3.32
C ARG A 153 -3.88 21.20 -3.49
N ALA A 154 -4.73 22.22 -3.33
CA ALA A 154 -4.31 23.61 -3.42
C ALA A 154 -3.28 24.00 -2.34
N ARG A 155 -3.29 23.31 -1.19
CA ARG A 155 -2.35 23.53 -0.09
C ARG A 155 -1.00 22.85 -0.28
N ILE A 156 -0.88 21.85 -1.18
CA ILE A 156 0.35 21.07 -1.37
C ILE A 156 1.62 21.93 -1.42
N PRO A 157 1.72 23.01 -2.22
CA PRO A 157 2.95 23.81 -2.32
C PRO A 157 3.39 24.44 -1.01
N ALA A 158 2.45 24.64 -0.08
CA ALA A 158 2.73 25.23 1.23
C ALA A 158 2.99 24.18 2.32
N LEU A 159 2.74 22.89 2.09
CA LEU A 159 2.80 21.86 3.14
C LEU A 159 4.23 21.39 3.45
N ALA A 160 5.18 21.55 2.53
CA ALA A 160 6.58 21.17 2.76
C ALA A 160 7.16 21.93 3.97
N ASP A 161 7.91 21.23 4.80
CA ASP A 161 8.56 21.69 6.04
C ASP A 161 7.60 22.19 7.14
N GLN A 162 6.29 21.98 7.00
CA GLN A 162 5.34 22.34 8.05
C GLN A 162 5.33 21.35 9.21
N HIS A 163 5.08 21.88 10.41
CA HIS A 163 4.84 21.09 11.62
C HIS A 163 3.37 21.17 11.99
N ILE A 164 2.63 20.08 11.76
CA ILE A 164 1.18 19.99 12.01
C ILE A 164 0.92 18.81 12.94
N GLY A 165 0.13 18.99 13.99
CA GLY A 165 -0.20 17.90 14.92
C GLY A 165 1.02 17.24 15.58
N GLY A 166 2.12 18.00 15.77
CA GLY A 166 3.38 17.49 16.32
C GLY A 166 4.19 16.62 15.34
N GLN A 167 3.82 16.58 14.06
CA GLN A 167 4.48 15.81 13.02
C GLN A 167 5.12 16.75 11.99
N HIS A 168 6.30 16.40 11.49
CA HIS A 168 7.02 17.18 10.48
C HIS A 168 6.74 16.63 9.08
N ILE A 169 6.06 17.43 8.24
CA ILE A 169 5.79 17.10 6.85
C ILE A 169 7.03 17.45 6.03
N ALA A 170 7.71 16.43 5.51
CA ALA A 170 8.88 16.62 4.65
C ALA A 170 8.48 17.05 3.24
N ALA A 171 7.41 16.48 2.70
CA ALA A 171 6.93 16.80 1.36
C ALA A 171 5.47 16.41 1.18
N ALA A 172 4.83 16.99 0.18
CA ALA A 172 3.51 16.58 -0.28
C ALA A 172 3.45 16.66 -1.80
N ASP A 173 2.68 15.77 -2.42
CA ASP A 173 2.40 15.82 -3.84
C ASP A 173 1.01 15.25 -4.17
N ASP A 174 0.60 15.41 -5.43
CA ASP A 174 -0.54 14.71 -5.99
C ASP A 174 -0.03 13.72 -7.02
N PHE A 175 -0.21 12.43 -6.73
CA PHE A 175 0.44 11.35 -7.46
C PHE A 175 0.05 11.40 -8.94
N ALA A 176 1.08 11.40 -9.77
CA ALA A 176 1.00 11.27 -11.21
C ALA A 176 1.90 10.14 -11.67
N TYR A 177 1.47 9.43 -12.71
CA TYR A 177 2.16 8.28 -13.26
C TYR A 177 2.27 8.42 -14.77
N HIS A 178 3.47 8.19 -15.28
CA HIS A 178 3.74 8.05 -16.70
C HIS A 178 4.00 6.57 -16.98
N ASP A 179 3.16 5.95 -17.80
CA ASP A 179 3.31 4.53 -18.13
C ASP A 179 4.51 4.31 -19.07
N PRO A 180 5.51 3.51 -18.68
CA PRO A 180 6.73 3.35 -19.48
C PRO A 180 6.53 2.48 -20.72
N VAL A 181 5.35 1.87 -20.91
CA VAL A 181 5.05 0.96 -22.01
C VAL A 181 4.18 1.65 -23.04
N ASP A 182 3.06 2.24 -22.63
CA ASP A 182 2.12 2.90 -23.54
C ASP A 182 2.29 4.43 -23.64
N GLY A 183 3.12 5.03 -22.78
CA GLY A 183 3.43 6.46 -22.76
C GLY A 183 2.29 7.35 -22.25
N SER A 184 1.23 6.77 -21.68
CA SER A 184 0.10 7.53 -21.16
C SER A 184 0.40 8.18 -19.81
N ASP A 185 -0.20 9.35 -19.58
CA ASP A 185 -0.12 10.07 -18.31
C ASP A 185 -1.42 9.93 -17.51
N SER A 186 -1.30 9.50 -16.25
CA SER A 186 -2.39 9.49 -15.27
C SER A 186 -2.08 10.48 -14.15
N ARG A 187 -2.87 11.54 -14.04
CA ARG A 187 -2.71 12.58 -13.00
C ARG A 187 -3.81 12.46 -11.94
N HIS A 188 -3.63 13.14 -10.81
CA HIS A 188 -4.62 13.23 -9.74
C HIS A 188 -5.02 11.86 -9.15
N GLN A 189 -4.04 10.96 -9.01
CA GLN A 189 -4.27 9.58 -8.58
C GLN A 189 -4.28 9.42 -7.05
N GLY A 190 -4.01 10.49 -6.30
CA GLY A 190 -4.11 10.54 -4.86
C GLY A 190 -3.08 11.49 -4.25
N ILE A 191 -3.47 12.24 -3.22
CA ILE A 191 -2.58 13.18 -2.55
C ILE A 191 -1.73 12.40 -1.55
N ARG A 192 -0.40 12.57 -1.60
CA ARG A 192 0.54 11.93 -0.69
C ARG A 192 1.18 12.97 0.21
N ILE A 193 1.26 12.68 1.50
CA ILE A 193 1.94 13.46 2.51
C ILE A 193 3.07 12.59 3.06
N MET A 194 4.31 13.01 2.87
CA MET A 194 5.52 12.31 3.31
C MET A 194 6.06 13.02 4.55
N LEU A 195 6.31 12.24 5.60
CA LEU A 195 6.76 12.72 6.89
C LEU A 195 8.28 12.55 6.99
N ALA A 196 8.94 13.41 7.77
CA ALA A 196 10.39 13.38 7.93
C ALA A 196 10.92 12.10 8.60
N ASP A 197 10.08 11.40 9.36
CA ASP A 197 10.40 10.09 9.97
C ASP A 197 10.15 8.90 9.02
N GLY A 198 9.85 9.18 7.75
CA GLY A 198 9.60 8.17 6.73
C GLY A 198 8.17 7.63 6.70
N ALA A 199 7.28 8.08 7.59
CA ALA A 199 5.85 7.78 7.50
C ALA A 199 5.18 8.48 6.31
N ARG A 200 4.01 7.98 5.89
CA ARG A 200 3.19 8.65 4.87
C ARG A 200 1.70 8.51 5.10
N ILE A 201 0.98 9.51 4.60
CA ILE A 201 -0.49 9.52 4.50
C ILE A 201 -0.84 9.63 3.02
N VAL A 202 -1.78 8.83 2.55
CA VAL A 202 -2.34 8.97 1.20
C VAL A 202 -3.84 9.21 1.30
N TYR A 203 -4.34 10.23 0.59
CA TYR A 203 -5.77 10.51 0.44
C TYR A 203 -6.23 10.18 -0.97
N ARG A 204 -7.27 9.36 -1.07
CA ARG A 204 -7.89 9.01 -2.35
C ARG A 204 -9.40 9.05 -2.23
N LEU A 205 -10.03 9.81 -3.12
CA LEU A 205 -11.49 9.78 -3.28
C LEU A 205 -11.87 8.67 -4.25
N SER A 206 -12.90 7.89 -3.91
CA SER A 206 -13.41 6.82 -4.76
C SER A 206 -14.93 6.79 -4.76
N GLY A 207 -15.52 6.28 -5.85
CA GLY A 207 -16.95 6.01 -5.93
C GLY A 207 -17.84 7.26 -5.91
N THR A 208 -17.57 8.28 -6.72
CA THR A 208 -18.31 9.56 -6.77
C THR A 208 -19.67 9.48 -7.46
N GLY A 209 -20.41 8.38 -7.28
CA GLY A 209 -21.70 8.13 -7.91
C GLY A 209 -22.88 8.74 -7.14
N THR A 210 -24.10 8.30 -7.46
CA THR A 210 -25.34 8.79 -6.84
C THR A 210 -25.50 8.39 -5.36
N ALA A 211 -24.70 7.44 -4.86
CA ALA A 211 -24.78 6.90 -3.50
C ALA A 211 -23.81 7.55 -2.49
N GLY A 212 -23.24 8.72 -2.82
CA GLY A 212 -22.19 9.38 -2.03
C GLY A 212 -20.80 9.04 -2.52
N ALA A 213 -19.76 9.45 -1.79
CA ALA A 213 -18.36 9.14 -2.08
C ALA A 213 -17.71 8.39 -0.91
N THR A 214 -16.57 7.73 -1.17
CA THR A 214 -15.71 7.15 -0.15
C THR A 214 -14.36 7.84 -0.16
N LEU A 215 -14.02 8.55 0.92
CA LEU A 215 -12.67 9.02 1.15
C LEU A 215 -11.86 7.89 1.80
N ARG A 216 -10.81 7.44 1.10
CA ARG A 216 -9.87 6.43 1.58
C ARG A 216 -8.60 7.14 2.05
N VAL A 217 -8.19 6.83 3.28
CA VAL A 217 -6.99 7.38 3.90
C VAL A 217 -6.07 6.21 4.26
N TYR A 218 -4.89 6.17 3.65
CA TYR A 218 -3.91 5.12 3.86
C TYR A 218 -2.79 5.65 4.74
N LEU A 219 -2.44 4.90 5.77
CA LEU A 219 -1.47 5.30 6.78
C LEU A 219 -0.35 4.27 6.82
N GLU A 220 0.89 4.74 6.69
CA GLU A 220 2.05 3.87 6.71
C GLU A 220 3.19 4.47 7.55
N ARG A 221 3.85 3.64 8.35
CA ARG A 221 5.07 4.00 9.09
C ARG A 221 6.07 2.86 9.02
N PHE A 222 7.29 3.18 8.62
CA PHE A 222 8.40 2.25 8.67
C PHE A 222 8.98 2.16 10.07
N GLU A 223 9.25 0.95 10.53
CA GLU A 223 9.96 0.67 11.77
C GLU A 223 11.18 -0.23 11.48
N PRO A 224 12.41 0.32 11.52
CA PRO A 224 13.61 -0.48 11.33
C PRO A 224 13.99 -1.30 12.58
N ASP A 225 13.57 -0.90 13.78
CA ASP A 225 13.96 -1.59 15.01
C ASP A 225 13.12 -2.85 15.25
N ALA A 226 13.78 -4.02 15.18
CA ALA A 226 13.17 -5.31 15.41
C ALA A 226 12.53 -5.46 16.80
N ALA A 227 13.01 -4.74 17.82
CA ALA A 227 12.41 -4.76 19.15
C ALA A 227 11.00 -4.13 19.16
N ARG A 228 10.71 -3.26 18.19
CA ARG A 228 9.46 -2.51 18.07
C ARG A 228 8.48 -3.13 17.08
N HIS A 229 8.90 -4.14 16.32
CA HIS A 229 8.02 -4.85 15.38
C HIS A 229 6.87 -5.60 16.07
N GLY A 230 6.89 -5.80 17.39
CA GLY A 230 5.80 -6.41 18.14
C GLY A 230 4.67 -5.44 18.51
N GLU A 231 4.82 -4.13 18.27
CA GLU A 231 3.81 -3.13 18.61
C GLU A 231 2.49 -3.39 17.85
N ASP A 232 1.37 -3.04 18.50
CA ASP A 232 0.06 -3.01 17.86
C ASP A 232 0.03 -1.92 16.78
N THR A 233 -0.51 -2.25 15.59
CA THR A 233 -0.50 -1.35 14.43
C THR A 233 -1.26 -0.05 14.71
N GLN A 234 -2.42 -0.12 15.38
CA GLN A 234 -3.21 1.08 15.66
C GLN A 234 -2.50 1.99 16.67
N SER A 235 -1.79 1.39 17.62
CA SER A 235 -0.95 2.11 18.57
C SER A 235 0.25 2.78 17.91
N ALA A 236 0.96 2.07 17.02
CA ALA A 236 2.10 2.58 16.27
C ALA A 236 1.71 3.71 15.28
N LEU A 237 0.49 3.68 14.76
CA LEU A 237 -0.02 4.65 13.78
C LEU A 237 -0.89 5.76 14.39
N ARG A 238 -1.14 5.76 15.70
CA ARG A 238 -2.05 6.70 16.37
C ARG A 238 -1.78 8.17 16.03
N ALA A 239 -0.53 8.64 16.17
CA ALA A 239 -0.20 10.03 15.87
C ALA A 239 -0.41 10.38 14.38
N LEU A 240 -0.16 9.42 13.49
CA LEU A 240 -0.38 9.57 12.06
C LEU A 240 -1.88 9.59 11.71
N ALA A 241 -2.69 8.80 12.41
CA ALA A 241 -4.14 8.80 12.30
C ALA A 241 -4.79 10.09 12.82
N GLU A 242 -4.23 10.71 13.87
CA GLU A 242 -4.65 12.04 14.31
C GLU A 242 -4.32 13.10 13.25
N LEU A 243 -3.07 13.12 12.77
CA LEU A 243 -2.66 14.04 11.72
C LEU A 243 -3.53 13.88 10.47
N SER A 244 -3.85 12.64 10.09
CA SER A 244 -4.60 12.38 8.87
C SER A 244 -6.03 12.93 8.89
N ARG A 245 -6.61 13.07 10.08
CA ARG A 245 -7.92 13.72 10.28
C ARG A 245 -7.81 15.24 10.37
N VAL A 246 -6.82 15.74 11.12
CA VAL A 246 -6.63 17.18 11.37
C VAL A 246 -6.21 17.92 10.10
N LEU A 247 -5.30 17.34 9.31
CA LEU A 247 -4.68 18.01 8.18
C LEU A 247 -5.71 18.53 7.14
N PRO A 248 -6.64 17.70 6.63
CA PRO A 248 -7.71 18.14 5.75
C PRO A 248 -8.98 18.55 6.51
N ASP A 249 -9.01 18.43 7.84
CA ASP A 249 -10.16 18.75 8.70
C ASP A 249 -11.40 17.88 8.39
N ILE A 250 -11.20 16.55 8.43
CA ILE A 250 -12.23 15.54 8.09
C ILE A 250 -13.50 15.71 8.94
N THR A 251 -13.34 15.89 10.25
CA THR A 251 -14.48 16.02 11.18
C THR A 251 -15.41 17.14 10.77
N ARG A 252 -14.89 18.37 10.61
CA ARG A 252 -15.74 19.52 10.31
C ARG A 252 -16.31 19.45 8.89
N ARG A 253 -15.52 18.98 7.92
CA ARG A 253 -15.92 19.01 6.51
C ARG A 253 -16.84 17.88 6.10
N LEU A 254 -16.65 16.68 6.66
CA LEU A 254 -17.42 15.48 6.29
C LEU A 254 -18.37 15.02 7.40
N GLY A 255 -18.35 15.66 8.58
CA GLY A 255 -19.18 15.26 9.72
C GLY A 255 -18.81 13.87 10.28
N ARG A 256 -17.54 13.46 10.14
CA ARG A 256 -17.06 12.13 10.56
C ARG A 256 -15.94 12.25 11.57
N ASP A 257 -16.19 11.81 12.80
CA ASP A 257 -15.17 11.77 13.86
C ASP A 257 -14.25 10.56 13.76
N ALA A 258 -14.72 9.47 13.14
CA ALA A 258 -13.98 8.22 12.97
C ALA A 258 -14.26 7.62 11.58
N PRO A 259 -13.35 6.79 11.04
CA PRO A 259 -13.62 6.06 9.81
C PRO A 259 -14.77 5.06 9.98
N SER A 260 -15.50 4.80 8.89
CA SER A 260 -16.54 3.77 8.83
C SER A 260 -15.93 2.36 8.87
N VAL A 261 -14.77 2.18 8.21
CA VAL A 261 -14.05 0.90 8.13
C VAL A 261 -12.56 1.14 8.35
N ILE A 262 -11.94 0.24 9.12
CA ILE A 262 -10.48 0.17 9.31
C ILE A 262 -10.01 -1.19 8.78
N THR A 263 -9.00 -1.19 7.91
CA THR A 263 -8.36 -2.41 7.35
C THR A 263 -6.87 -2.41 7.64
#